data_AF-A0A8T3ZZ27-F1
#
_entry.id   AF-A0A8T3ZZ27-F1
#
_cell.length_a   1.000
_cell.length_b   1.000
_cell.length_c   1.000
_cell.angle_alpha   90.00
_cell.angle_beta   90.00
_cell.angle_gamma   90.00
#
_symmetry.space_group_name_H-M   'P 1'
#
loop_
_entity.id
_entity.type
_entity.pdbx_description
1 polymer ?
#
loop_
_entity_poly.entity_id
_entity_poly.type
_entity_poly.pdbx_seq_one_letter_code
_entity_poly.pdbx_strand_id
1 'polypeptide(L)'
;MNPTIVIGVIVFIAAFGAVYFYNSSAENKFLFIPLYHYEPGDFLSEVNAFLFPFIFSLLFFGISAPLALGMEGLKYASLLSTGGMASYDLAFALPQVIAAFSATVFGTAILNDYSGKGNLLEDLKKGAKYLGYAFALMLLLFFMRSFFTPT
;
A
#
# COMPACT_ATOMS: atom_id res chain seq x y z
N MET A 1 -9.64 6.58 -13.57
CA MET A 1 -8.83 5.90 -12.52
C MET A 1 -8.70 4.44 -12.95
N ASN A 2 -7.51 3.82 -12.81
CA ASN A 2 -7.33 2.43 -13.26
C ASN A 2 -8.25 1.49 -12.43
N PRO A 3 -9.10 0.66 -13.06
CA PRO A 3 -10.09 -0.15 -12.35
C PRO A 3 -9.46 -1.06 -11.30
N THR A 4 -8.26 -1.57 -11.56
CA THR A 4 -7.54 -2.46 -10.64
C THR A 4 -7.16 -1.75 -9.34
N ILE A 5 -6.79 -0.48 -9.39
CA ILE A 5 -6.52 0.32 -8.19
C ILE A 5 -7.81 0.68 -7.46
N VAL A 6 -8.89 0.98 -8.17
CA VAL A 6 -10.20 1.22 -7.53
C VAL A 6 -10.64 -0.01 -6.74
N ILE A 7 -10.57 -1.19 -7.38
CA ILE A 7 -10.86 -2.46 -6.73
C ILE A 7 -9.91 -2.67 -5.56
N GLY A 8 -8.62 -2.37 -5.71
CA GLY A 8 -7.67 -2.54 -4.61
C GLY A 8 -7.91 -1.64 -3.41
N VAL A 9 -8.35 -0.40 -3.60
CA VAL A 9 -8.79 0.48 -2.50
C VAL A 9 -10.05 -0.09 -1.84
N ILE A 10 -11.01 -0.60 -2.61
CA ILE A 10 -12.21 -1.26 -2.05
C ILE A 10 -11.82 -2.49 -1.23
N VAL A 11 -10.92 -3.33 -1.75
CA VAL A 11 -10.44 -4.53 -1.06
C VAL A 11 -9.67 -4.17 0.20
N PHE A 12 -8.83 -3.12 0.17
CA PHE A 12 -8.18 -2.57 1.36
C PHE A 12 -9.22 -2.20 2.43
N ILE A 13 -10.22 -1.38 2.07
CA ILE A 13 -11.23 -0.89 3.01
C ILE A 13 -12.05 -2.06 3.57
N ALA A 14 -12.44 -3.00 2.72
CA ALA A 14 -13.22 -4.18 3.12
C ALA A 14 -12.42 -5.09 4.05
N ALA A 15 -11.17 -5.39 3.72
CA ALA A 15 -10.27 -6.19 4.55
C ALA A 15 -9.98 -5.52 5.89
N PHE A 16 -9.72 -4.21 5.87
CA PHE A 16 -9.52 -3.41 7.06
C PHE A 16 -10.77 -3.45 7.96
N GLY A 17 -11.94 -3.16 7.40
CA GLY A 17 -13.20 -3.15 8.13
C GLY A 17 -13.50 -4.52 8.74
N ALA A 18 -13.38 -5.59 7.96
CA ALA A 18 -13.66 -6.95 8.41
C ALA A 18 -12.82 -7.32 9.65
N VAL A 19 -11.50 -7.08 9.61
CA VAL A 19 -10.62 -7.39 10.75
C VAL A 19 -10.86 -6.44 11.91
N TYR A 20 -11.01 -5.14 11.66
CA TYR A 20 -11.18 -4.15 12.72
C TYR A 20 -12.46 -4.42 13.53
N PHE A 21 -13.59 -4.67 12.86
CA PHE A 21 -14.86 -4.97 13.53
C PHE A 21 -14.86 -6.33 14.22
N TYR A 22 -14.22 -7.34 13.62
CA TYR A 22 -14.02 -8.63 14.28
C TYR A 22 -13.24 -8.47 15.58
N ASN A 23 -12.08 -7.81 15.54
CA ASN A 23 -11.23 -7.62 16.73
C ASN A 23 -11.82 -6.68 17.78
N SER A 24 -12.77 -5.83 17.40
CA SER A 24 -13.48 -4.96 18.34
C SER A 24 -14.54 -5.70 19.16
N SER A 25 -15.00 -6.87 18.69
CA SER A 25 -16.07 -7.65 19.33
C SER A 25 -15.63 -9.02 19.84
N ALA A 26 -14.45 -9.51 19.42
CA ALA A 26 -13.96 -10.83 19.78
C ALA A 26 -13.17 -10.85 21.11
N GLU A 27 -13.38 -11.91 21.90
CA GLU A 27 -12.55 -12.21 23.08
C GLU A 27 -11.10 -12.54 22.68
N ASN A 28 -10.91 -13.22 21.55
CA ASN A 28 -9.60 -13.51 20.96
C ASN A 28 -9.38 -12.65 19.71
N LYS A 29 -8.41 -11.74 19.77
CA LYS A 29 -8.08 -10.86 18.64
C LYS A 29 -7.35 -11.62 17.54
N PHE A 30 -7.79 -11.45 16.30
CA PHE A 30 -7.09 -11.88 15.10
C PHE A 30 -5.79 -11.08 14.92
N LEU A 31 -4.66 -11.81 14.90
CA LEU A 31 -3.34 -11.27 14.65
C LEU A 31 -2.90 -11.63 13.24
N PHE A 32 -2.92 -10.63 12.35
CA PHE A 32 -2.40 -10.79 10.99
C PHE A 32 -0.89 -10.65 11.00
N ILE A 33 -0.19 -11.65 10.49
CA ILE A 33 1.27 -11.61 10.30
C ILE A 33 1.52 -11.35 8.80
N PRO A 34 2.01 -10.17 8.41
CA PRO A 34 2.32 -9.88 7.01
C PRO A 34 3.46 -10.77 6.49
N LEU A 35 3.57 -10.89 5.17
CA LEU A 35 4.61 -11.71 4.49
C LEU A 35 6.03 -11.11 4.57
N TYR A 36 6.19 -10.00 5.29
CA TYR A 36 7.43 -9.30 5.51
C TYR A 36 7.45 -8.77 6.95
N HIS A 37 8.64 -8.48 7.48
CA HIS A 37 8.75 -7.89 8.81
C HIS A 37 8.28 -6.43 8.81
N TYR A 38 7.39 -6.07 9.75
CA TYR A 38 6.88 -4.72 9.88
C TYR A 38 6.78 -4.32 11.35
N GLU A 39 7.51 -3.27 11.71
CA GLU A 39 7.44 -2.59 13.00
C GLU A 39 6.99 -1.13 12.80
N PRO A 40 5.85 -0.70 13.38
CA PRO A 40 5.34 0.66 13.20
C PRO A 40 6.32 1.72 13.70
N GLY A 41 6.67 2.67 12.81
CA GLY A 41 7.61 3.74 13.13
C GLY A 41 9.08 3.42 12.90
N ASP A 42 9.43 2.16 12.60
CA ASP A 42 10.74 1.83 12.06
C ASP A 42 10.80 2.23 10.57
N PHE A 43 11.84 2.99 10.21
CA PHE A 43 11.98 3.53 8.86
C PHE A 43 12.05 2.44 7.79
N LEU A 44 12.81 1.37 8.05
CA LEU A 44 12.99 0.29 7.08
C LEU A 44 11.70 -0.53 6.92
N SER A 45 10.95 -0.69 8.01
CA SER A 45 9.62 -1.29 7.99
C SER A 45 8.64 -0.49 7.15
N GLU A 46 8.63 0.84 7.25
CA GLU A 46 7.77 1.70 6.41
C GLU A 46 8.17 1.63 4.93
N VAL A 47 9.47 1.61 4.63
CA VAL A 47 9.97 1.41 3.26
C VAL A 47 9.55 0.04 2.73
N ASN A 48 9.65 -1.02 3.52
CA ASN A 48 9.21 -2.36 3.12
C ASN A 48 7.71 -2.41 2.85
N ALA A 49 6.90 -1.82 3.74
CA ALA A 49 5.46 -1.74 3.59
C ALA A 49 5.06 -0.91 2.35
N PHE A 50 5.81 0.15 2.05
CA PHE A 50 5.65 0.94 0.83
C PHE A 50 5.99 0.14 -0.44
N LEU A 51 7.11 -0.60 -0.43
CA LEU A 51 7.58 -1.35 -1.58
C LEU A 51 6.76 -2.62 -1.83
N PHE A 52 6.16 -3.21 -0.81
CA PHE A 52 5.37 -4.44 -0.93
C PHE A 52 4.26 -4.35 -2.00
N PRO A 53 3.29 -3.42 -1.91
CA PRO A 53 2.24 -3.31 -2.92
C PRO A 53 2.77 -2.82 -4.26
N PHE A 54 3.87 -2.06 -4.31
CA PHE A 54 4.53 -1.69 -5.56
C PHE A 54 5.11 -2.91 -6.28
N ILE A 55 6.00 -3.67 -5.63
CA ILE A 55 6.69 -4.83 -6.21
C ILE A 55 5.67 -5.90 -6.56
N PHE A 56 4.76 -6.22 -5.64
CA PHE A 56 3.75 -7.25 -5.87
C PHE A 56 2.86 -6.88 -7.06
N SER A 57 2.44 -5.61 -7.17
CA SER A 57 1.71 -5.12 -8.35
C SER A 57 2.54 -5.18 -9.62
N LEU A 58 3.82 -4.80 -9.57
CA LEU A 58 4.70 -4.74 -10.74
C LEU A 58 4.90 -6.13 -11.36
N LEU A 59 5.10 -7.16 -10.53
CA LEU A 59 5.31 -8.55 -10.96
C LEU A 59 4.16 -9.11 -11.80
N PHE A 60 2.93 -8.64 -11.58
CA PHE A 60 1.74 -9.10 -12.28
C PHE A 60 1.07 -7.97 -13.09
N PHE A 61 1.87 -7.01 -13.59
CA PHE A 61 1.42 -5.92 -14.46
C PHE A 61 0.24 -5.12 -13.88
N GLY A 62 0.17 -5.01 -12.55
CA GLY A 62 -0.85 -4.31 -11.79
C GLY A 62 -2.04 -5.16 -11.37
N ILE A 63 -2.27 -6.36 -11.94
CA ILE A 63 -3.44 -7.21 -11.67
C ILE A 63 -3.54 -7.60 -10.19
N SER A 64 -2.39 -7.80 -9.55
CA SER A 64 -2.27 -8.23 -8.16
C SER A 64 -2.42 -7.08 -7.14
N ALA A 65 -2.57 -5.83 -7.57
CA ALA A 65 -2.70 -4.68 -6.67
C ALA A 65 -3.83 -4.84 -5.63
N PRO A 66 -5.01 -5.41 -5.96
CA PRO A 66 -6.06 -5.60 -4.97
C PRO A 66 -5.67 -6.57 -3.87
N LEU A 67 -4.95 -7.64 -4.20
CA LEU A 67 -4.51 -8.61 -3.22
C LEU A 67 -3.45 -7.99 -2.30
N ALA A 68 -2.50 -7.24 -2.85
CA ALA A 68 -1.49 -6.56 -2.05
C ALA A 68 -2.09 -5.53 -1.09
N LEU A 69 -2.97 -4.66 -1.61
CA LEU A 69 -3.66 -3.67 -0.80
C LEU A 69 -4.60 -4.31 0.22
N GLY A 70 -5.23 -5.45 -0.10
CA GLY A 70 -5.99 -6.24 0.87
C GLY A 70 -5.14 -6.69 2.06
N MET A 71 -3.93 -7.22 1.81
CA MET A 71 -3.01 -7.64 2.87
C MET A 71 -2.57 -6.46 3.75
N GLU A 72 -2.31 -5.29 3.16
CA GLU A 72 -2.03 -4.07 3.92
C GLU A 72 -3.23 -3.63 4.77
N GLY A 73 -4.45 -3.77 4.24
CA GLY A 73 -5.69 -3.52 5.00
C GLY A 73 -5.83 -4.43 6.21
N LEU A 74 -5.59 -5.74 6.04
CA LEU A 74 -5.59 -6.71 7.15
C LEU A 74 -4.54 -6.36 8.22
N LYS A 75 -3.32 -6.02 7.76
CA LYS A 75 -2.20 -5.63 8.63
C LYS A 75 -2.54 -4.41 9.47
N TYR A 76 -2.99 -3.32 8.85
CA TYR A 76 -3.33 -2.10 9.56
C TYR A 76 -4.52 -2.27 10.50
N ALA A 77 -5.55 -3.01 10.09
CA ALA A 77 -6.67 -3.26 10.99
C ALA A 77 -6.27 -4.11 12.21
N SER A 78 -5.44 -5.15 12.00
CA SER A 78 -4.98 -6.00 13.09
C SER A 78 -4.11 -5.23 14.08
N LEU A 79 -3.14 -4.45 13.60
CA LEU A 79 -2.28 -3.62 14.44
C LEU A 79 -3.05 -2.52 15.16
N LEU A 80 -3.96 -1.82 14.49
CA LEU A 80 -4.72 -0.74 15.10
C LEU A 80 -5.67 -1.27 16.19
N SER A 81 -6.40 -2.34 15.91
CA SER A 81 -7.36 -2.93 16.86
C SER A 81 -6.69 -3.60 18.07
N THR A 82 -5.42 -3.97 17.95
CA THR A 82 -4.62 -4.52 19.06
C THR A 82 -3.84 -3.46 19.83
N GLY A 83 -3.84 -2.21 19.36
CA GLY A 83 -3.03 -1.12 19.93
C GLY A 83 -1.55 -1.19 19.56
N GLY A 84 -1.19 -2.03 18.58
CA GLY A 84 0.18 -2.18 18.08
C GLY A 84 0.64 -1.09 17.12
N MET A 85 -0.26 -0.21 16.66
CA MET A 85 0.09 0.98 15.86
C MET A 85 -0.76 2.19 16.28
N ALA A 86 -0.26 3.40 16.02
CA ALA A 86 -1.04 4.62 16.20
C ALA A 86 -2.01 4.84 15.03
N SER A 87 -3.10 5.57 15.28
CA SER A 87 -4.05 5.94 14.21
C SER A 87 -3.42 6.80 13.12
N TYR A 88 -2.43 7.61 13.46
CA TYR A 88 -1.64 8.39 12.51
C TYR A 88 -0.97 7.50 11.44
N ASP A 89 -0.52 6.32 11.84
CA ASP A 89 0.21 5.40 10.94
C ASP A 89 -0.69 4.89 9.78
N LEU A 90 -2.02 5.04 9.88
CA LEU A 90 -2.94 4.78 8.75
C LEU A 90 -2.69 5.70 7.55
N ALA A 91 -2.12 6.90 7.75
CA ALA A 91 -1.80 7.82 6.67
C ALA A 91 -0.81 7.21 5.66
N PHE A 92 0.02 6.25 6.09
CA PHE A 92 0.95 5.53 5.21
C PHE A 92 0.24 4.60 4.21
N ALA A 93 -1.07 4.35 4.35
CA ALA A 93 -1.84 3.66 3.32
C ALA A 93 -1.86 4.45 2.00
N LEU A 94 -1.87 5.78 2.07
CA LEU A 94 -1.96 6.63 0.88
C LEU A 94 -0.73 6.50 -0.04
N PRO A 95 0.53 6.68 0.42
CA PRO A 95 1.69 6.46 -0.43
C PRO A 95 1.77 5.01 -0.95
N GLN A 96 1.32 4.00 -0.20
CA GLN A 96 1.23 2.62 -0.68
C GLN A 96 0.26 2.44 -1.86
N VAL A 97 -0.93 3.07 -1.79
CA VAL A 97 -1.91 3.05 -2.89
C VAL A 97 -1.34 3.75 -4.13
N ILE A 98 -0.64 4.88 -3.97
CA ILE A 98 0.00 5.59 -5.09
C ILE A 98 1.15 4.75 -5.68
N ALA A 99 1.90 4.04 -4.84
CA ALA A 99 2.95 3.13 -5.28
C ALA A 99 2.37 1.96 -6.09
N ALA A 100 1.30 1.32 -5.61
CA ALA A 100 0.57 0.29 -6.37
C ALA A 100 0.09 0.83 -7.72
N PHE A 101 -0.48 2.05 -7.74
CA PHE A 101 -0.91 2.70 -8.99
C PHE A 101 0.24 2.93 -9.96
N SER A 102 1.41 3.38 -9.46
CA SER A 102 2.62 3.51 -10.28
C SER A 102 3.02 2.19 -10.92
N ALA A 103 3.00 1.09 -10.16
CA ALA A 103 3.31 -0.23 -10.68
C ALA A 103 2.30 -0.68 -11.75
N THR A 104 1.01 -0.37 -11.58
CA THR A 104 0.00 -0.62 -12.60
C THR A 104 0.25 0.20 -13.88
N VAL A 105 0.69 1.45 -13.76
CA VAL A 105 1.09 2.28 -14.92
C VAL A 105 2.26 1.63 -15.65
N PHE A 106 3.29 1.16 -14.93
CA PHE A 106 4.40 0.41 -15.54
C PHE A 106 3.92 -0.87 -16.23
N GLY A 107 3.07 -1.65 -15.57
CA GLY A 107 2.53 -2.88 -16.15
C GLY A 107 1.75 -2.64 -17.43
N THR A 108 0.89 -1.61 -17.43
CA THR A 108 0.10 -1.21 -18.59
C THR A 108 0.99 -0.69 -19.72
N ALA A 109 2.04 0.06 -19.41
CA ALA A 109 3.02 0.55 -20.38
C ALA A 109 3.66 -0.60 -21.15
N ILE A 110 4.12 -1.63 -20.42
CA ILE A 110 4.75 -2.81 -21.00
C ILE A 110 3.77 -3.57 -21.90
N LEU A 111 2.54 -3.81 -21.43
CA LEU A 111 1.51 -4.49 -22.23
C LEU A 111 1.13 -3.71 -23.49
N ASN A 112 1.03 -2.39 -23.40
CA ASN A 112 0.73 -1.52 -24.53
C ASN A 112 1.85 -1.54 -25.58
N ASP A 113 3.11 -1.51 -25.13
CA ASP A 113 4.29 -1.60 -25.99
C ASP A 113 4.34 -2.95 -26.74
N TYR A 114 4.13 -4.06 -26.03
CA TYR A 114 4.00 -5.39 -26.65
C TYR A 114 2.87 -5.46 -27.68
N SER A 115 1.79 -4.70 -27.48
CA SER A 115 0.67 -4.63 -28.43
C SER A 115 0.89 -3.64 -29.59
N GLY A 116 2.01 -2.92 -29.61
CA GLY A 116 2.34 -1.90 -30.60
C GLY A 116 1.52 -0.61 -30.48
N LYS A 117 0.88 -0.36 -29.32
CA LYS A 117 -0.07 0.74 -29.09
C LYS A 117 0.46 1.84 -28.17
N GLY A 118 1.72 1.79 -27.75
CA GLY A 118 2.26 2.66 -26.71
C GLY A 118 3.63 3.24 -27.02
N ASN A 119 4.02 4.23 -26.22
CA ASN A 119 5.38 4.72 -26.12
C ASN A 119 5.90 4.35 -24.73
N LEU A 120 6.61 3.22 -24.64
CA LEU A 120 7.12 2.67 -23.40
C LEU A 120 7.84 3.73 -22.55
N LEU A 121 8.68 4.54 -23.17
CA LEU A 121 9.55 5.48 -22.45
C LEU A 121 8.75 6.63 -21.82
N GLU A 122 7.69 7.10 -22.48
CA GLU A 122 6.81 8.14 -21.96
C GLU A 122 5.96 7.65 -20.78
N ASP A 123 5.38 6.45 -20.91
CA ASP A 123 4.55 5.86 -19.85
C ASP A 123 5.38 5.45 -18.63
N LEU A 124 6.62 4.96 -18.84
CA LEU A 124 7.57 4.72 -17.74
C LEU A 124 7.97 6.01 -17.04
N LYS A 125 8.18 7.13 -17.75
CA LYS A 125 8.42 8.43 -17.09
C LYS A 125 7.24 8.84 -16.21
N LYS A 126 6.02 8.61 -16.68
CA LYS A 126 4.80 8.91 -15.94
C LYS A 126 4.68 8.06 -14.66
N GLY A 127 4.91 6.75 -14.76
CA GLY A 127 4.95 5.88 -13.59
C GLY A 127 6.03 6.31 -12.60
N ALA A 128 7.26 6.55 -13.05
CA ALA A 128 8.36 6.98 -12.19
C ALA A 128 8.06 8.28 -11.43
N LYS A 129 7.34 9.21 -12.08
CA LYS A 129 6.85 10.43 -11.44
C LYS A 129 5.89 10.15 -10.28
N TYR A 130 4.91 9.24 -10.46
CA TYR A 130 4.00 8.84 -9.39
C TYR A 130 4.73 8.11 -8.26
N LEU A 131 5.67 7.22 -8.58
CA LEU A 131 6.50 6.56 -7.57
C LEU A 131 7.30 7.58 -6.75
N GLY A 132 7.90 8.57 -7.41
CA GLY A 132 8.62 9.65 -6.75
C GLY A 132 7.73 10.47 -5.81
N TYR A 133 6.51 10.81 -6.23
CA TYR A 133 5.53 11.48 -5.36
C TYR A 133 5.11 10.62 -4.17
N ALA A 134 4.86 9.33 -4.40
CA ALA A 134 4.50 8.39 -3.34
C ALA A 134 5.62 8.27 -2.29
N PHE A 135 6.87 8.16 -2.76
CA PHE A 135 8.03 8.07 -1.89
C PHE A 135 8.27 9.38 -1.11
N ALA A 136 8.17 10.54 -1.78
CA ALA A 136 8.27 11.83 -1.10
C ALA A 136 7.19 12.02 -0.04
N LEU A 137 5.95 11.59 -0.31
CA LEU A 137 4.86 11.61 0.65
C LEU A 137 5.13 10.67 1.84
N MET A 138 5.63 9.46 1.60
CA MET A 138 6.03 8.53 2.66
C MET A 138 7.09 9.15 3.57
N LEU A 139 8.14 9.77 2.99
CA LEU A 139 9.17 10.46 3.76
C LEU A 139 8.59 11.61 4.58
N LEU A 140 7.72 12.43 3.98
CA LEU A 140 7.04 13.52 4.67
C LEU A 140 6.25 13.00 5.88
N LEU A 141 5.43 11.96 5.68
CA LEU A 141 4.65 11.34 6.75
C LEU A 141 5.54 10.75 7.84
N PHE A 142 6.67 10.15 7.47
CA PHE A 142 7.66 9.62 8.42
C PHE A 142 8.24 10.72 9.31
N PHE A 143 8.69 11.83 8.73
CA PHE A 143 9.20 12.96 9.52
C PHE A 143 8.10 13.66 10.33
N MET A 144 6.87 13.67 9.83
CA MET A 144 5.73 14.25 10.55
C MET A 144 5.29 13.37 11.73
N ARG A 145 5.57 12.06 11.71
CA ARG A 145 5.14 11.11 12.73
C ARG A 145 5.52 11.54 14.15
N SER A 146 6.75 12.04 14.35
CA SER A 146 7.23 12.49 15.66
C SER A 146 6.37 13.58 16.31
N PHE A 147 5.59 14.33 15.54
CA PHE A 147 4.70 15.37 16.06
C PHE A 147 3.32 14.84 16.47
N PHE A 148 2.87 13.71 15.91
CA PHE A 148 1.53 13.17 16.11
C PHE A 148 1.52 11.91 16.99
N THR A 149 2.66 11.26 17.13
CA THR A 149 2.84 10.10 18.01
C THR A 149 4.04 10.37 18.93
N PRO A 150 3.87 11.20 19.98
CA PRO A 150 4.91 11.34 20.99
C PRO A 150 5.10 9.95 21.62
N THR A 151 6.33 9.45 21.53
CA THR A 151 6.81 8.24 22.20
C THR A 151 6.53 8.28 23.70
#